data_AF-A0A7S4FGV0-F1
#
_entry.id   AF-A0A7S4FGV0-F1
#
_cell.length_a   1.000
_cell.length_b   1.000
_cell.length_c   1.000
_cell.angle_alpha   90.00
_cell.angle_beta   90.00
_cell.angle_gamma   90.00
#
_symmetry.space_group_name_H-M   'P 1'
#
loop_
_entity.id
_entity.type
_entity.pdbx_description
1 polymer ?
#
loop_
_entity_poly.entity_id
_entity_poly.type
_entity_poly.pdbx_seq_one_letter_code
_entity_poly.pdbx_strand_id
1 'polypeptide(L)'
;GLLSEWYKAYGIPHKALINSDTKIITLNLRAMYEDPEGENFPWIPKPFSEILGTTFLSKYGEATLEALENKIVGLYFHAFNYQKAYIAPVCPPQLVNAYENEFEVIVVDTSRCPSKDIFNEGFSALPFHLAISSAVSFDPRCDELVRYFCLDKIGNTSPPLSANALVMLKDTSGDKINIDALPLLRKEEEAEAGVGFPWPAEPVANFANNVRCLGWDWDTSRANSLLVFV
;
A
#
# COMPACT_ATOMS: atom_id res chain seq x y z
N GLY A 1 -11.20 -21.98 3.44
CA GLY A 1 -11.95 -22.78 2.46
C GLY A 1 -11.64 -22.31 1.06
N LEU A 2 -12.00 -23.07 0.02
CA LEU A 2 -11.67 -22.77 -1.39
C LEU A 2 -12.04 -21.33 -1.81
N LEU A 3 -13.14 -20.79 -1.25
CA LEU A 3 -13.57 -19.41 -1.48
C LEU A 3 -12.57 -18.37 -0.92
N SER A 4 -12.07 -18.57 0.31
CA SER A 4 -11.06 -17.71 0.94
C SER A 4 -9.76 -17.65 0.14
N GLU A 5 -9.36 -18.78 -0.45
CA GLU A 5 -8.15 -18.87 -1.28
C GLU A 5 -8.33 -18.21 -2.64
N TRP A 6 -9.47 -18.42 -3.29
CA TRP A 6 -9.79 -17.80 -4.58
C TRP A 6 -9.89 -16.28 -4.50
N TYR A 7 -10.45 -15.77 -3.40
CA TYR A 7 -10.64 -14.33 -3.18
C TYR A 7 -9.56 -13.69 -2.30
N LYS A 8 -8.52 -14.44 -1.92
CA LYS A 8 -7.45 -14.01 -0.99
C LYS A 8 -7.99 -13.40 0.32
N ALA A 9 -9.17 -13.86 0.76
CA ALA A 9 -9.83 -13.41 1.98
C ALA A 9 -9.38 -14.28 3.16
N TYR A 10 -8.28 -13.88 3.81
CA TYR A 10 -7.76 -14.55 5.01
C TYR A 10 -8.04 -13.70 6.25
N GLY A 11 -8.67 -14.28 7.29
CA GLY A 11 -9.01 -13.60 8.54
C GLY A 11 -10.42 -12.96 8.57
N ILE A 12 -10.66 -12.12 9.60
CA ILE A 12 -11.89 -11.33 9.97
C ILE A 12 -12.86 -11.10 8.81
N PRO A 13 -14.19 -11.08 9.00
CA PRO A 13 -15.13 -11.07 7.89
C PRO A 13 -14.82 -10.06 6.76
N HIS A 14 -14.63 -10.56 5.54
CA HIS A 14 -14.23 -9.76 4.38
C HIS A 14 -15.38 -9.62 3.39
N LYS A 15 -15.75 -8.39 3.04
CA LYS A 15 -16.73 -8.12 1.99
C LYS A 15 -16.00 -7.97 0.66
N ALA A 16 -16.32 -8.81 -0.31
CA ALA A 16 -15.85 -8.70 -1.69
C ALA A 16 -17.02 -8.40 -2.62
N LEU A 17 -16.80 -7.52 -3.60
CA LEU A 17 -17.72 -7.29 -4.70
C LEU A 17 -17.20 -8.00 -5.94
N ILE A 18 -18.07 -8.78 -6.56
CA ILE A 18 -17.74 -9.68 -7.67
C ILE A 18 -18.78 -9.45 -8.76
N ASN A 19 -18.37 -9.46 -10.03
CA ASN A 19 -19.28 -9.30 -11.17
C ASN A 19 -19.98 -10.61 -11.55
N SER A 20 -20.84 -10.57 -12.58
CA SER A 20 -21.54 -11.76 -13.10
C SER A 20 -20.60 -12.86 -13.61
N ASP A 21 -19.37 -12.51 -14.00
CA ASP A 21 -18.36 -13.42 -14.53
C ASP A 21 -17.46 -14.01 -13.43
N THR A 22 -17.85 -13.87 -12.16
CA THR A 22 -17.08 -14.31 -10.98
C THR A 22 -15.72 -13.61 -10.81
N LYS A 23 -15.53 -12.45 -11.47
CA LYS A 23 -14.33 -11.63 -11.32
C LYS A 23 -14.51 -10.62 -10.20
N ILE A 24 -13.48 -10.46 -9.38
CA ILE A 24 -13.43 -9.47 -8.31
C ILE A 24 -13.47 -8.07 -8.92
N ILE A 25 -14.47 -7.28 -8.54
CA ILE A 25 -14.52 -5.83 -8.79
C ILE A 25 -13.68 -5.11 -7.74
N THR A 26 -13.92 -5.41 -6.45
CA THR A 26 -13.12 -4.87 -5.34
C THR A 26 -13.19 -5.78 -4.11
N LEU A 27 -12.09 -5.88 -3.37
CA LEU A 27 -12.05 -6.52 -2.03
C LEU A 27 -12.19 -5.50 -0.89
N ASN A 28 -12.29 -4.21 -1.22
CA ASN A 28 -12.36 -3.12 -0.28
C ASN A 28 -13.65 -2.33 -0.51
N LEU A 29 -14.73 -2.78 0.14
CA LEU A 29 -16.07 -2.18 0.05
C LEU A 29 -16.24 -0.95 0.97
N ARG A 30 -15.15 -0.26 1.34
CA ARG A 30 -15.27 0.95 2.18
C ARG A 30 -16.02 2.08 1.47
N ALA A 31 -15.89 2.17 0.14
CA ALA A 31 -16.62 3.13 -0.69
C ALA A 31 -18.15 3.05 -0.53
N MET A 32 -18.69 1.85 -0.23
CA MET A 32 -20.11 1.67 0.09
C MET A 32 -20.56 2.50 1.30
N TYR A 33 -19.68 2.70 2.30
CA TYR A 33 -20.02 3.50 3.48
C TYR A 33 -19.91 5.01 3.22
N GLU A 34 -19.15 5.39 2.19
CA GLU A 34 -18.95 6.79 1.79
C GLU A 34 -19.99 7.23 0.73
N ASP A 35 -20.67 6.27 0.11
CA ASP A 35 -21.73 6.45 -0.88
C ASP A 35 -23.03 5.76 -0.42
N PRO A 36 -23.71 6.31 0.62
CA PRO A 36 -24.89 5.68 1.21
C PRO A 36 -26.07 5.57 0.24
N GLU A 37 -26.14 6.44 -0.77
CA GLU A 37 -27.15 6.41 -1.82
C GLU A 37 -26.78 5.47 -2.98
N GLY A 38 -25.55 4.95 -3.00
CA GLY A 38 -25.08 3.99 -4.00
C GLY A 38 -24.91 4.57 -5.41
N GLU A 39 -24.72 5.88 -5.55
CA GLU A 39 -24.60 6.56 -6.84
C GLU A 39 -23.40 6.08 -7.66
N ASN A 40 -22.34 5.63 -6.97
CA ASN A 40 -21.10 5.17 -7.57
C ASN A 40 -21.04 3.64 -7.67
N PHE A 41 -22.13 2.92 -7.40
CA PHE A 41 -22.19 1.46 -7.60
C PHE A 41 -21.87 1.11 -9.06
N PRO A 42 -20.95 0.15 -9.35
CA PRO A 42 -20.44 -0.89 -8.46
C PRO A 42 -19.13 -0.57 -7.72
N TRP A 43 -18.92 0.68 -7.29
CA TRP A 43 -17.76 1.15 -6.51
C TRP A 43 -16.42 0.64 -7.08
N ILE A 44 -16.27 0.83 -8.38
CA ILE A 44 -15.06 0.43 -9.10
C ILE A 44 -13.89 1.23 -8.52
N PRO A 45 -12.80 0.59 -8.07
CA PRO A 45 -11.63 1.30 -7.59
C PRO A 45 -11.10 2.25 -8.65
N LYS A 46 -10.73 3.47 -8.25
CA LYS A 46 -10.05 4.41 -9.14
C LYS A 46 -8.76 3.79 -9.70
N PRO A 47 -8.42 4.09 -10.96
CA PRO A 47 -7.11 3.72 -11.52
C PRO A 47 -5.97 4.27 -10.64
N PHE A 48 -4.87 3.53 -10.54
CA PHE A 48 -3.73 3.94 -9.70
C PHE A 48 -3.18 5.31 -10.10
N SER A 49 -3.11 5.61 -11.40
CA SER A 49 -2.65 6.91 -11.91
C SER A 49 -3.50 8.08 -11.42
N GLU A 50 -4.81 7.87 -11.25
CA GLU A 50 -5.72 8.88 -10.72
C GLU A 50 -5.46 9.11 -9.22
N ILE A 51 -5.26 8.02 -8.47
CA ILE A 51 -4.96 8.07 -7.04
C ILE A 51 -3.58 8.68 -6.78
N LEU A 52 -2.57 8.32 -7.56
CA LEU A 52 -1.21 8.86 -7.43
C LEU A 52 -1.19 10.36 -7.76
N GLY A 53 -1.97 10.78 -8.77
CA GLY A 53 -2.02 12.15 -9.23
C GLY A 53 -0.77 12.57 -9.99
N THR A 54 -0.65 13.87 -10.30
CA THR A 54 0.39 14.40 -11.18
C THR A 54 1.45 15.24 -10.48
N THR A 55 1.20 15.66 -9.23
CA THR A 55 2.04 16.60 -8.49
C THR A 55 2.42 16.08 -7.10
N PHE A 56 3.62 16.43 -6.66
CA PHE A 56 4.22 15.98 -5.40
C PHE A 56 4.87 17.15 -4.68
N LEU A 57 4.87 17.08 -3.34
CA LEU A 57 5.69 17.97 -2.53
C LEU A 57 7.15 17.61 -2.77
N SER A 58 7.99 18.60 -3.06
CA SER A 58 9.43 18.40 -3.20
C SER A 58 10.23 19.35 -2.33
N LYS A 59 11.39 18.88 -1.87
CA LYS A 59 12.37 19.73 -1.16
C LYS A 59 12.92 20.86 -2.03
N TYR A 60 12.81 20.72 -3.35
CA TYR A 60 13.35 21.67 -4.33
C TYR A 60 12.25 22.46 -5.06
N GLY A 61 11.00 22.40 -4.59
CA GLY A 61 9.86 23.09 -5.20
C GLY A 61 8.68 22.16 -5.47
N GLU A 62 7.94 22.40 -6.55
CA GLU A 62 6.91 21.48 -7.04
C GLU A 62 7.55 20.44 -7.95
N ALA A 63 7.21 19.17 -7.76
CA ALA A 63 7.64 18.08 -8.62
C ALA A 63 6.43 17.44 -9.30
N THR A 64 6.59 17.03 -10.54
CA THR A 64 5.55 16.44 -11.37
C THR A 64 5.89 15.01 -11.78
N LEU A 65 4.98 14.30 -12.46
CA LEU A 65 5.19 12.91 -12.90
C LEU A 65 6.42 12.72 -13.79
N GLU A 66 6.84 13.74 -14.53
CA GLU A 66 8.02 13.72 -15.38
C GLU A 66 9.29 13.38 -14.59
N ALA A 67 9.34 13.74 -13.29
CA ALA A 67 10.45 13.37 -12.40
C ALA A 67 10.56 11.86 -12.13
N LEU A 68 9.51 11.10 -12.42
CA LEU A 68 9.38 9.66 -12.21
C LEU A 68 9.52 8.84 -13.51
N GLU A 69 9.65 9.48 -14.66
CA GLU A 69 9.72 8.79 -15.95
C GLU A 69 10.91 7.82 -16.02
N ASN A 70 10.63 6.60 -16.48
CA ASN A 70 11.60 5.50 -16.61
C ASN A 70 12.31 5.09 -15.30
N LYS A 71 11.76 5.46 -14.14
CA LYS A 71 12.29 5.06 -12.84
C LYS A 71 11.40 4.00 -12.18
N ILE A 72 12.04 3.13 -11.40
CA ILE A 72 11.34 2.33 -10.40
C ILE A 72 10.83 3.29 -9.31
N VAL A 73 9.60 3.10 -8.86
CA VAL A 73 8.97 3.98 -7.86
C VAL A 73 8.75 3.20 -6.56
N GLY A 74 9.30 3.73 -5.47
CA GLY A 74 9.05 3.26 -4.10
C GLY A 74 8.05 4.17 -3.41
N LEU A 75 6.90 3.65 -2.99
CA LEU A 75 6.01 4.37 -2.07
C LEU A 75 6.38 3.98 -0.64
N TYR A 76 6.99 4.91 0.07
CA TYR A 76 7.40 4.72 1.46
C TYR A 76 6.36 5.34 2.39
N PHE A 77 5.48 4.50 2.94
CA PHE A 77 4.47 4.90 3.90
C PHE A 77 5.13 5.07 5.26
N HIS A 78 5.08 6.29 5.79
CA HIS A 78 5.79 6.66 7.01
C HIS A 78 4.93 7.50 7.95
N ALA A 79 4.90 7.11 9.22
CA ALA A 79 4.21 7.86 10.27
C ALA A 79 5.21 8.69 11.08
N PHE A 80 5.26 10.00 10.83
CA PHE A 80 6.01 10.96 11.64
C PHE A 80 5.38 11.06 13.05
N ASN A 81 6.12 10.69 14.10
CA ASN A 81 5.64 10.76 15.49
C ASN A 81 6.57 11.62 16.35
N TYR A 82 6.01 12.65 16.98
CA TYR A 82 6.72 13.59 17.85
C TYR A 82 6.96 13.08 19.28
N GLN A 83 6.30 11.99 19.72
CA GLN A 83 6.37 11.53 21.12
C GLN A 83 7.69 10.84 21.50
N LYS A 84 8.56 10.51 20.55
CA LYS A 84 9.89 9.96 20.84
C LYS A 84 10.94 10.99 20.44
N ALA A 85 11.81 11.36 21.38
CA ALA A 85 12.94 12.28 21.21
C ALA A 85 14.03 11.79 20.22
N TYR A 86 13.65 10.98 19.23
CA TYR A 86 14.46 10.51 18.11
C TYR A 86 13.85 11.08 16.84
N ILE A 87 14.39 12.22 16.41
CA ILE A 87 13.98 12.96 15.20
C ILE A 87 14.52 12.26 13.94
N ALA A 88 15.38 11.25 14.07
CA ALA A 88 15.87 10.47 12.94
C ALA A 88 14.77 9.47 12.50
N PRO A 89 14.15 9.65 11.31
CA PRO A 89 13.29 8.62 10.75
C PRO A 89 14.10 7.34 10.63
N VAL A 90 13.54 6.21 11.11
CA VAL A 90 14.15 4.90 10.92
C VAL A 90 13.99 4.52 9.45
N CYS A 91 14.87 5.02 8.61
CA CYS A 91 15.00 4.62 7.23
C CYS A 91 16.01 3.48 7.17
N PRO A 92 15.68 2.32 6.58
CA PRO A 92 16.67 1.27 6.39
C PRO A 92 17.84 1.80 5.55
N PRO A 93 19.11 1.63 5.99
CA PRO A 93 20.27 2.11 5.25
C PRO A 93 20.32 1.59 3.81
N GLN A 94 19.84 0.35 3.58
CA GLN A 94 19.72 -0.25 2.25
C GLN A 94 18.83 0.57 1.30
N LEU A 95 17.74 1.14 1.81
CA LEU A 95 16.84 1.97 1.01
C LEU A 95 17.52 3.30 0.65
N VAL A 96 18.25 3.88 1.60
CA VAL A 96 19.04 5.11 1.37
C VAL A 96 20.12 4.85 0.34
N ASN A 97 20.86 3.75 0.46
CA ASN A 97 21.94 3.39 -0.46
C ASN A 97 21.42 3.05 -1.86
N ALA A 98 20.21 2.48 -1.98
CA ALA A 98 19.61 2.19 -3.28
C ALA A 98 19.12 3.45 -4.02
N TYR A 99 18.87 4.54 -3.29
CA TYR A 99 18.36 5.81 -3.79
C TYR A 99 19.36 6.56 -4.71
N GLU A 100 20.60 6.08 -4.84
CA GLU A 100 21.58 6.62 -5.78
C GLU A 100 21.38 6.16 -7.26
N ASN A 101 20.36 5.34 -7.57
CA ASN A 101 20.13 4.72 -8.89
C ASN A 101 18.86 5.25 -9.62
N GLU A 102 18.41 4.58 -10.70
CA GLU A 102 17.12 4.79 -11.44
C GLU A 102 15.87 4.47 -10.59
N PHE A 103 15.85 4.98 -9.36
CA PHE A 103 14.88 4.70 -8.33
C PHE A 103 14.47 6.01 -7.67
N GLU A 104 13.16 6.24 -7.55
CA GLU A 104 12.63 7.40 -6.85
C GLU A 104 11.70 6.95 -5.73
N VAL A 105 11.75 7.67 -4.60
CA VAL A 105 10.94 7.36 -3.42
C VAL A 105 9.98 8.49 -3.15
N ILE A 106 8.70 8.17 -3.12
CA ILE A 106 7.63 9.07 -2.71
C ILE A 106 7.24 8.69 -1.29
N VAL A 107 7.53 9.60 -0.36
CA VAL A 107 7.12 9.44 1.04
C VAL A 107 5.62 9.71 1.15
N VAL A 108 4.85 8.73 1.59
CA VAL A 108 3.42 8.88 1.85
C VAL A 108 3.24 9.04 3.35
N ASP A 109 2.85 10.25 3.77
CA ASP A 109 2.65 10.57 5.18
C ASP A 109 1.38 9.89 5.71
N THR A 110 1.56 8.97 6.66
CA THR A 110 0.49 8.26 7.35
C THR A 110 0.35 8.69 8.81
N SER A 111 1.05 9.74 9.25
CA SER A 111 1.06 10.19 10.65
C SER A 111 -0.30 10.66 11.16
N ARG A 112 -1.20 11.07 10.25
CA ARG A 112 -2.45 11.80 10.55
C ARG A 112 -2.23 13.01 11.46
N CYS A 113 -1.00 13.52 11.51
CA CYS A 113 -0.65 14.67 12.32
C CYS A 113 -1.14 15.93 11.59
N PRO A 114 -1.97 16.79 12.21
CA PRO A 114 -2.40 18.03 11.58
C PRO A 114 -1.28 19.10 11.57
N SER A 115 -0.14 18.85 12.22
CA SER A 115 0.95 19.81 12.31
C SER A 115 1.88 19.74 11.10
N LYS A 116 1.92 20.82 10.33
CA LYS A 116 2.85 20.99 9.21
C LYS A 116 4.30 20.98 9.67
N ASP A 117 4.58 21.52 10.86
CA ASP A 117 5.96 21.63 11.36
C ASP A 117 6.55 20.25 11.65
N ILE A 118 5.76 19.33 12.22
CA ILE A 118 6.19 17.95 12.49
C ILE A 118 6.51 17.22 11.18
N PHE A 119 5.64 17.36 10.18
CA PHE A 119 5.89 16.78 8.86
C PHE A 119 7.16 17.39 8.22
N ASN A 120 7.28 18.72 8.19
CA ASN A 120 8.40 19.40 7.56
C ASN A 120 9.74 19.02 8.20
N GLU A 121 9.80 19.00 9.53
CA GLU A 121 11.00 18.58 10.28
C GLU A 121 11.36 17.13 9.97
N GLY A 122 10.39 16.20 10.07
CA GLY A 122 10.64 14.78 9.80
C GLY A 122 10.99 14.48 8.34
N PHE A 123 10.31 15.12 7.39
CA PHE A 123 10.58 14.97 5.96
C PHE A 123 11.95 15.55 5.58
N SER A 124 12.34 16.68 6.18
CA SER A 124 13.66 17.27 5.96
C SER A 124 14.80 16.32 6.34
N ALA A 125 14.60 15.47 7.35
CA ALA A 125 15.57 14.49 7.83
C ALA A 125 15.67 13.21 6.97
N LEU A 126 14.68 12.91 6.13
CA LEU A 126 14.75 11.80 5.17
C LEU A 126 15.67 12.15 3.97
N PRO A 127 16.37 11.20 3.34
CA PRO A 127 17.17 11.49 2.14
C PRO A 127 16.32 11.70 0.87
N PHE A 128 15.04 11.33 0.91
CA PHE A 128 14.15 11.37 -0.25
C PHE A 128 13.67 12.78 -0.56
N HIS A 129 13.36 13.03 -1.84
CA HIS A 129 13.00 14.36 -2.31
C HIS A 129 11.50 14.58 -2.44
N LEU A 130 10.71 13.52 -2.60
CA LEU A 130 9.29 13.61 -2.92
C LEU A 130 8.40 13.13 -1.78
N ALA A 131 7.25 13.78 -1.61
CA ALA A 131 6.23 13.36 -0.66
C ALA A 131 4.80 13.67 -1.11
N ILE A 132 3.87 12.90 -0.54
CA ILE A 132 2.43 13.19 -0.47
C ILE A 132 2.09 13.29 1.02
N SER A 133 1.52 14.41 1.45
CA SER A 133 1.16 14.60 2.85
C SER A 133 -0.20 15.24 3.05
N SER A 134 -0.98 14.60 3.92
CA SER A 134 -2.23 15.16 4.43
C SER A 134 -2.00 16.40 5.31
N ALA A 135 -0.83 16.55 5.94
CA ALA A 135 -0.55 17.66 6.85
C ALA A 135 -0.39 19.00 6.10
N VAL A 136 0.22 18.98 4.91
CA VAL A 136 0.59 20.21 4.18
C VAL A 136 -0.53 20.73 3.27
N SER A 137 -1.45 19.88 2.83
CA SER A 137 -2.50 20.24 1.85
C SER A 137 -3.86 19.55 2.05
N PHE A 138 -4.08 18.81 3.15
CA PHE A 138 -5.24 17.92 3.31
C PHE A 138 -5.39 16.93 2.14
N ASP A 139 -4.25 16.44 1.65
CA ASP A 139 -4.22 15.55 0.50
C ASP A 139 -4.94 14.22 0.77
N PRO A 140 -6.05 13.90 0.06
CA PRO A 140 -6.80 12.67 0.29
C PRO A 140 -6.05 11.42 -0.23
N ARG A 141 -5.02 11.62 -1.07
CA ARG A 141 -4.28 10.52 -1.69
C ARG A 141 -3.59 9.62 -0.68
N CYS A 142 -3.17 10.12 0.49
CA CYS A 142 -2.55 9.30 1.52
C CYS A 142 -3.47 8.14 1.95
N ASP A 143 -4.72 8.44 2.30
CA ASP A 143 -5.70 7.42 2.70
C ASP A 143 -6.12 6.55 1.51
N GLU A 144 -6.26 7.12 0.30
CA GLU A 144 -6.61 6.34 -0.90
C GLU A 144 -5.50 5.35 -1.27
N LEU A 145 -4.23 5.74 -1.19
CA LEU A 145 -3.08 4.86 -1.46
C LEU A 145 -2.98 3.73 -0.43
N VAL A 146 -3.15 4.03 0.85
CA VAL A 146 -3.20 3.01 1.91
C VAL A 146 -4.30 1.98 1.61
N ARG A 147 -5.49 2.43 1.21
CA ARG A 147 -6.61 1.55 0.84
C ARG A 147 -6.33 0.75 -0.42
N TYR A 148 -5.74 1.39 -1.44
CA TYR A 148 -5.42 0.77 -2.73
C TYR A 148 -4.48 -0.42 -2.56
N PHE A 149 -3.46 -0.28 -1.71
CA PHE A 149 -2.53 -1.37 -1.40
C PHE A 149 -2.97 -2.26 -0.24
N CYS A 150 -4.17 -2.00 0.33
CA CYS A 150 -4.71 -2.74 1.48
C CYS A 150 -3.75 -2.78 2.69
N LEU A 151 -3.00 -1.69 2.92
CA LEU A 151 -1.99 -1.62 3.99
C LEU A 151 -2.62 -1.60 5.39
N ASP A 152 -3.93 -1.36 5.48
CA ASP A 152 -4.73 -1.49 6.71
C ASP A 152 -4.57 -2.86 7.41
N LYS A 153 -4.10 -3.88 6.66
CA LYS A 153 -3.89 -5.25 7.14
C LYS A 153 -2.44 -5.54 7.53
N ILE A 154 -1.50 -4.65 7.19
CA ILE A 154 -0.07 -4.78 7.46
C ILE A 154 0.20 -4.18 8.84
N GLY A 155 -0.11 -4.96 9.88
CA GLY A 155 0.12 -4.57 11.27
C GLY A 155 -1.07 -4.87 12.16
N ASN A 156 -0.88 -5.76 13.12
CA ASN A 156 -1.87 -6.14 14.14
C ASN A 156 -2.06 -5.04 15.22
N THR A 157 -1.84 -3.77 14.91
CA THR A 157 -1.86 -2.68 15.89
C THR A 157 -3.03 -1.76 15.64
N SER A 158 -3.98 -1.74 16.58
CA SER A 158 -4.96 -0.65 16.70
C SER A 158 -4.31 0.52 17.46
N PRO A 159 -4.44 1.77 16.98
CA PRO A 159 -5.12 2.17 15.74
C PRO A 159 -4.29 1.85 14.48
N PRO A 160 -4.93 1.54 13.33
CA PRO A 160 -4.32 0.87 12.17
C PRO A 160 -3.29 1.66 11.35
N LEU A 161 -2.66 2.73 11.87
CA LEU A 161 -1.82 3.63 11.06
C LEU A 161 -0.50 4.05 11.73
N SER A 162 0.13 3.13 12.45
CA SER A 162 1.49 3.30 12.99
C SER A 162 2.54 2.40 12.34
N ALA A 163 2.20 1.68 11.27
CA ALA A 163 3.13 0.78 10.58
C ALA A 163 3.75 1.47 9.36
N ASN A 164 5.08 1.52 9.32
CA ASN A 164 5.79 1.89 8.10
C ASN A 164 5.65 0.75 7.09
N ALA A 165 5.49 1.08 5.81
CA ALA A 165 5.46 0.10 4.72
C ALA A 165 6.24 0.63 3.52
N LEU A 166 6.76 -0.29 2.72
CA LEU A 166 7.43 0.04 1.46
C LEU A 166 6.80 -0.77 0.34
N VAL A 167 6.16 -0.07 -0.59
CA VAL A 167 5.63 -0.66 -1.83
C VAL A 167 6.59 -0.32 -2.97
N MET A 168 7.02 -1.34 -3.70
CA MET A 168 7.87 -1.24 -4.86
C MET A 168 7.03 -1.41 -6.13
N LEU A 169 7.11 -0.43 -7.03
CA LEU A 169 6.40 -0.39 -8.31
C LEU A 169 7.41 -0.34 -9.46
N LYS A 170 7.07 -0.93 -10.60
CA LYS A 170 7.91 -0.87 -11.80
C LYS A 170 8.05 0.56 -12.32
N ASP A 171 6.97 1.33 -12.21
CA ASP A 171 6.82 2.69 -12.72
C ASP A 171 5.53 3.33 -12.12
N THR A 172 5.06 4.42 -12.73
CA THR A 172 3.84 5.15 -12.33
C THR A 172 2.53 4.51 -12.81
N SER A 173 2.56 3.39 -13.55
CA SER A 173 1.35 2.68 -14.01
C SER A 173 0.62 1.93 -12.89
N GLY A 174 1.32 1.64 -11.79
CA GLY A 174 0.80 0.86 -10.66
C GLY A 174 1.08 -0.64 -10.74
N ASP A 175 1.93 -1.05 -11.68
CA ASP A 175 2.51 -2.39 -11.78
C ASP A 175 3.38 -2.70 -10.55
N LYS A 176 2.96 -3.67 -9.75
CA LYS A 176 3.55 -3.98 -8.44
C LYS A 176 4.72 -4.95 -8.59
N ILE A 177 5.86 -4.62 -8.00
CA ILE A 177 7.01 -5.51 -7.78
C ILE A 177 6.83 -6.23 -6.44
N ASN A 178 6.55 -5.46 -5.38
CA ASN A 178 6.32 -5.96 -4.04
C ASN A 178 5.49 -4.95 -3.25
N ILE A 179 4.46 -5.39 -2.52
CA ILE A 179 3.61 -4.51 -1.71
C ILE A 179 4.03 -4.44 -0.23
N ASP A 180 5.00 -5.25 0.18
CA ASP A 180 5.55 -5.31 1.54
C ASP A 180 7.06 -5.60 1.48
N ALA A 181 7.81 -4.66 0.90
CA ALA A 181 9.27 -4.81 0.72
C ALA A 181 10.07 -4.46 1.98
N LEU A 182 9.47 -3.72 2.93
CA LEU A 182 10.17 -3.23 4.12
C LEU A 182 10.76 -4.37 4.98
N PRO A 183 10.09 -5.53 5.20
CA PRO A 183 10.67 -6.66 5.92
C PRO A 183 11.87 -7.32 5.22
N LEU A 184 11.99 -7.16 3.90
CA LEU A 184 13.13 -7.69 3.13
C LEU A 184 14.38 -6.82 3.31
N LEU A 185 14.20 -5.58 3.76
CA LEU A 185 15.29 -4.68 4.13
C LEU A 185 15.85 -5.15 5.48
N ARG A 186 16.95 -5.92 5.45
CA ARG A 186 17.55 -6.56 6.64
C ARG A 186 17.99 -5.53 7.68
N LYS A 187 17.86 -5.88 8.95
CA LYS A 187 18.60 -5.27 10.07
C LYS A 187 20.04 -5.79 10.05
N GLU A 188 20.98 -5.15 9.37
CA GLU A 188 22.40 -5.39 9.63
C GLU A 188 23.24 -4.23 9.11
N GLU A 189 24.24 -3.84 9.92
CA GLU A 189 25.15 -2.71 9.77
C GLU A 189 26.09 -2.81 8.53
N GLU A 190 25.96 -3.85 7.70
CA GLU A 190 26.90 -4.17 6.61
C GLU A 190 26.22 -4.49 5.26
N ALA A 191 24.98 -4.03 5.03
CA ALA A 191 24.33 -4.30 3.75
C ALA A 191 24.84 -3.38 2.63
N GLU A 192 25.52 -3.97 1.64
CA GLU A 192 25.95 -3.30 0.42
C GLU A 192 24.78 -2.64 -0.33
N ALA A 193 25.05 -1.51 -0.97
CA ALA A 193 24.07 -0.75 -1.75
C ALA A 193 23.41 -1.63 -2.82
N GLY A 194 22.07 -1.64 -2.88
CA GLY A 194 21.33 -2.32 -3.94
C GLY A 194 21.20 -3.84 -3.84
N VAL A 195 21.69 -4.49 -2.77
CA VAL A 195 21.52 -5.94 -2.61
C VAL A 195 20.04 -6.31 -2.55
N GLY A 196 19.62 -7.16 -3.48
CA GLY A 196 18.25 -7.64 -3.60
C GLY A 196 17.27 -6.62 -4.18
N PHE A 197 17.70 -5.40 -4.53
CA PHE A 197 16.87 -4.42 -5.23
C PHE A 197 16.38 -4.98 -6.57
N PRO A 198 15.09 -4.78 -6.97
CA PRO A 198 14.06 -3.93 -6.35
C PRO A 198 13.19 -4.64 -5.28
N TRP A 199 13.75 -5.62 -4.59
CA TRP A 199 13.14 -6.42 -3.52
C TRP A 199 11.82 -7.06 -3.94
N PRO A 200 11.82 -7.90 -5.00
CA PRO A 200 10.62 -8.60 -5.44
C PRO A 200 10.08 -9.51 -4.33
N ALA A 201 8.75 -9.66 -4.28
CA ALA A 201 8.13 -10.61 -3.37
C ALA A 201 8.64 -12.04 -3.65
N GLU A 202 8.88 -12.82 -2.60
CA GLU A 202 9.25 -14.22 -2.77
C GLU A 202 8.11 -14.97 -3.48
N PRO A 203 8.43 -15.84 -4.46
CA PRO A 203 7.40 -16.65 -5.10
C PRO A 203 6.74 -17.54 -4.05
N VAL A 204 5.40 -17.50 -4.01
CA VAL A 204 4.63 -18.37 -3.14
C VAL A 204 4.94 -19.83 -3.50
N ALA A 205 5.64 -20.54 -2.63
CA ALA A 205 5.85 -21.97 -2.79
C ALA A 205 4.48 -22.66 -2.95
N ASN A 206 4.35 -23.52 -3.95
CA ASN A 206 3.08 -24.14 -4.30
C ASN A 206 2.48 -24.87 -3.09
N PHE A 207 1.45 -24.28 -2.46
CA PHE A 207 0.80 -24.81 -1.25
C PHE A 207 0.10 -26.16 -1.48
N ALA A 208 -0.01 -26.61 -2.73
CA ALA A 208 -0.66 -27.85 -3.13
C ALA A 208 -0.19 -29.10 -2.36
N ASN A 209 1.03 -29.09 -1.82
CA ASN A 209 1.57 -30.26 -1.12
C ASN A 209 1.14 -30.39 0.35
N ASN A 210 0.51 -29.37 0.96
CA ASN A 210 0.20 -29.38 2.40
C ASN A 210 -1.26 -29.03 2.78
N VAL A 211 -2.17 -28.89 1.82
CA VAL A 211 -3.59 -28.65 2.12
C VAL A 211 -4.35 -29.99 2.14
N ARG A 212 -4.69 -30.49 3.34
CA ARG A 212 -5.71 -31.54 3.50
C ARG A 212 -7.09 -30.89 3.55
N CYS A 213 -7.86 -31.00 2.47
CA CYS A 213 -9.29 -30.68 2.50
C CYS A 213 -10.06 -31.79 3.25
N LEU A 214 -10.58 -31.48 4.43
CA LEU A 214 -11.67 -32.25 5.04
C LEU A 214 -12.97 -31.70 4.41
N GLY A 215 -13.60 -32.51 3.56
CA GLY A 215 -14.61 -32.07 2.57
C GLY A 215 -15.91 -31.48 3.13
N TRP A 216 -16.88 -31.22 2.24
CA TRP A 216 -18.35 -31.33 2.39
C TRP A 216 -19.10 -30.98 1.08
N ASP A 217 -20.30 -31.57 0.91
CA ASP A 217 -21.23 -31.52 -0.24
C ASP A 217 -22.06 -30.21 -0.32
N TRP A 218 -22.46 -29.78 -1.52
CA TRP A 218 -23.37 -28.64 -1.75
C TRP A 218 -24.44 -28.92 -2.83
N ASP A 219 -25.69 -28.54 -2.54
CA ASP A 219 -26.90 -28.65 -3.38
C ASP A 219 -27.13 -27.38 -4.22
N THR A 220 -27.22 -27.54 -5.54
CA THR A 220 -27.15 -26.50 -6.57
C THR A 220 -28.46 -25.76 -6.90
N SER A 221 -29.45 -25.70 -6.02
CA SER A 221 -30.83 -25.41 -6.46
C SER A 221 -31.45 -24.03 -6.14
N ARG A 222 -30.71 -22.92 -5.90
CA ARG A 222 -31.30 -21.54 -5.93
C ARG A 222 -30.31 -20.34 -5.90
N ALA A 223 -30.66 -19.32 -6.70
CA ALA A 223 -30.44 -17.86 -6.59
C ALA A 223 -29.26 -17.18 -7.33
N ASN A 224 -29.63 -16.14 -8.10
CA ASN A 224 -28.82 -15.31 -9.01
C ASN A 224 -28.18 -14.11 -8.29
N SER A 225 -26.90 -14.23 -7.95
CA SER A 225 -26.04 -13.28 -7.21
C SER A 225 -26.15 -13.37 -5.67
N LEU A 226 -24.98 -13.44 -5.03
CA LEU A 226 -24.78 -13.83 -3.64
C LEU A 226 -23.83 -12.81 -2.98
N LEU A 227 -24.32 -12.09 -1.98
CA LEU A 227 -23.46 -11.34 -1.06
C LEU A 227 -22.85 -12.35 -0.09
N VAL A 228 -21.56 -12.65 -0.26
CA VAL A 228 -20.89 -13.61 0.61
C VAL A 228 -20.31 -12.89 1.82
N PHE A 229 -20.85 -13.20 3.00
CA PHE A 229 -20.19 -12.94 4.27
C PHE A 229 -19.26 -14.13 4.54
N VAL A 230 -17.95 -13.95 4.36
CA VAL A 230 -16.93 -14.91 4.82
C VAL A 230 -16.24 -14.29 6.01
#